data_AF-A0A091M6W5-F1
#
_entry.id   AF-A0A091M6W5-F1
#
_cell.length_a   1.000
_cell.length_b   1.000
_cell.length_c   1.000
_cell.angle_alpha   90.00
_cell.angle_beta   90.00
_cell.angle_gamma   90.00
#
_symmetry.space_group_name_H-M   'P 1'
#
loop_
_entity.id
_entity.type
_entity.pdbx_description
1 polymer ?
#
loop_
_entity_poly.entity_id
_entity_poly.type
_entity_poly.pdbx_seq_one_letter_code
_entity_poly.pdbx_strand_id
1 'polypeptide(L)'
;FSIVGHGLYGTFEMLSSWRKTREDQHVKERTAAVFADSMLSFSLTTAMYLVTFGIGASPFTNIEAARIFCCNSCIAIFFNYLYVLSFYGSSLVFTGYIENNYQHSIFCRKVPKPEVLQEKPAWYRFLLTAKFSEDTADSEETNTYESHLLVWFLKRYYCDWITNTYVKPFVVLFYLVYISFALMGYLQVSEGSDLSNIVATATRTIEYTTAQQKYFSNYSPVIGFYIYESIEYWNTSVQEDVLEYTKGFVRISWFESYLNYLRKLNISTGLPKKNFTDMLRNSFLKTPQFAHFSEDIIFSKKYNNEVDVVASRMFLVAKTMETKREELYDLLETLRKLSLTSKVKFIVFNPSFVYMDRYTSSVGAPLQNSCISALFLLFFSAFLVADSLINVWLTLTVASVEFGVIGFMTLWKVELDCISVLCLIYGINYTIDNCAPLLSTFVLGKEFTRTKWVKNALEVHGVAILQSYLCYIVGLIPLAAVPSNLTRTLFRCLFLIALVTFFHCFAILPVILTFLPPSKKKRKEKKNPENREEIECVEMVDMDSTRVVDQITTV
;
A
#
# COMPACT_ATOMS: atom_id res chain seq x y z
N PHE A 1 -0.12 8.79 -4.44
CA PHE A 1 -1.12 8.92 -3.37
C PHE A 1 -0.53 8.65 -2.00
N SER A 2 0.21 7.56 -1.79
CA SER A 2 0.86 7.28 -0.49
C SER A 2 1.76 8.42 0.01
N ILE A 3 2.61 8.96 -0.88
CA ILE A 3 3.48 10.11 -0.58
C ILE A 3 2.66 11.35 -0.21
N VAL A 4 1.57 11.60 -0.93
CA VAL A 4 0.67 12.73 -0.67
C VAL A 4 0.05 12.61 0.72
N GLY A 5 -0.43 11.42 1.11
CA GLY A 5 -0.98 11.20 2.44
C GLY A 5 0.04 11.47 3.56
N HIS A 6 1.24 10.89 3.46
CA HIS A 6 2.32 11.10 4.44
C HIS A 6 2.78 12.56 4.50
N GLY A 7 2.96 13.20 3.35
CA GLY A 7 3.36 14.61 3.27
C GLY A 7 2.29 15.58 3.81
N LEU A 8 1.01 15.33 3.54
CA LEU A 8 -0.08 16.13 4.10
C LEU A 8 -0.14 16.02 5.62
N TYR A 9 0.06 14.83 6.19
CA TYR A 9 0.17 14.65 7.65
C TYR A 9 1.26 15.54 8.25
N GLY A 10 2.51 15.43 7.77
CA GLY A 10 3.63 16.21 8.31
C GLY A 10 3.45 17.73 8.17
N THR A 11 2.97 18.18 7.00
CA THR A 11 2.80 19.62 6.72
C THR A 11 1.68 20.25 7.55
N PHE A 12 0.53 19.59 7.70
CA PHE A 12 -0.57 20.10 8.53
C PHE A 12 -0.28 20.04 10.02
N GLU A 13 0.47 19.05 10.49
CA GLU A 13 0.87 18.97 11.90
C GLU A 13 1.79 20.14 12.27
N MET A 14 2.83 20.38 11.46
CA MET A 14 3.72 21.53 11.63
C MET A 14 2.96 22.86 11.54
N LEU A 15 2.01 22.99 10.61
CA LEU A 15 1.20 24.20 10.47
C LEU A 15 0.27 24.40 11.67
N SER A 16 -0.32 23.33 12.18
CA SER A 16 -1.15 23.36 13.39
C SER A 16 -0.33 23.79 14.60
N SER A 17 0.88 23.26 14.76
CA SER A 17 1.81 23.67 15.80
C SER A 17 2.22 25.14 15.65
N TRP A 18 2.53 25.60 14.43
CA TRP A 18 2.85 27.01 14.17
C TRP A 18 1.75 27.95 14.63
N ARG A 19 0.49 27.61 14.34
CA ARG A 19 -0.66 28.43 14.72
C ARG A 19 -0.92 28.47 16.23
N LYS A 20 -0.37 27.53 17.02
CA LYS A 20 -0.43 27.55 18.49
C LYS A 20 0.64 28.44 19.12
N THR A 21 1.71 28.74 18.39
CA THR A 21 2.75 29.67 18.87
C THR A 21 2.20 31.10 18.94
N ARG A 22 2.73 31.91 19.85
CA ARG A 22 2.28 33.29 19.97
C ARG A 22 2.84 34.15 18.83
N GLU A 23 2.02 35.05 18.32
CA GLU A 23 2.39 35.92 17.18
C GLU A 23 3.49 36.93 17.55
N ASP A 24 3.63 37.28 18.83
CA ASP A 24 4.61 38.24 19.36
C ASP A 24 6.02 37.65 19.59
N GLN A 25 6.16 36.32 19.52
CA GLN A 25 7.45 35.65 19.67
C GLN A 25 8.33 35.79 18.42
N HIS A 26 9.64 35.84 18.64
CA HIS A 26 10.59 35.89 17.54
C HIS A 26 10.48 34.65 16.64
N VAL A 27 10.56 34.84 15.32
CA VAL A 27 10.38 33.76 14.31
C VAL A 27 11.26 32.53 14.59
N LYS A 28 12.49 32.75 15.08
CA LYS A 28 13.42 31.68 15.48
C LYS A 28 12.86 30.80 16.59
N GLU A 29 12.26 31.40 17.62
CA GLU A 29 11.71 30.68 18.77
C GLU A 29 10.44 29.92 18.38
N ARG A 30 9.56 30.56 17.60
CA ARG A 30 8.36 29.92 17.04
C ARG A 30 8.73 28.70 16.21
N THR A 31 9.73 28.83 15.34
CA THR A 31 10.22 27.73 14.51
C THR A 31 10.80 26.60 15.37
N ALA A 32 11.62 26.92 16.36
CA ALA A 32 12.19 25.92 17.27
C ALA A 32 11.10 25.14 18.02
N ALA A 33 10.05 25.84 18.50
CA ALA A 33 8.91 25.22 19.16
C ALA A 33 8.15 24.27 18.23
N VAL A 34 7.87 24.67 16.98
CA VAL A 34 7.19 23.81 15.99
C VAL A 34 7.98 22.56 15.66
N PHE A 35 9.29 22.69 15.46
CA PHE A 35 10.15 21.53 15.19
C PHE A 35 10.22 20.59 16.39
N ALA A 36 10.30 21.13 17.61
CA ALA A 36 10.31 20.32 18.82
C ALA A 36 9.00 19.55 19.03
N ASP A 37 7.86 20.15 18.68
CA ASP A 37 6.52 19.59 18.87
C ASP A 37 6.18 18.54 17.79
N SER A 38 6.37 18.87 16.51
CA SER A 38 5.84 18.05 15.40
C SER A 38 6.89 17.15 14.72
N MET A 39 8.16 17.59 14.64
CA MET A 39 9.15 16.91 13.79
C MET A 39 9.55 15.54 14.34
N LEU A 40 9.59 15.37 15.67
CA LEU A 40 9.91 14.08 16.29
C LEU A 40 8.88 13.00 15.92
N SER A 41 7.59 13.33 16.00
CA SER A 41 6.49 12.43 15.61
C SER A 41 6.53 12.12 14.11
N PHE A 42 6.82 13.13 13.28
CA PHE A 42 6.93 12.95 11.83
C PHE A 42 8.14 12.09 11.42
N SER A 43 9.28 12.22 12.12
CA SER A 43 10.44 11.35 11.92
C SER A 43 10.14 9.90 12.28
N LEU A 44 9.42 9.68 13.39
CA LEU A 44 9.04 8.36 13.86
C LEU A 44 8.12 7.63 12.87
N THR A 45 7.08 8.33 12.41
CA THR A 45 6.16 7.82 11.38
C THR A 45 6.88 7.57 10.05
N THR A 46 7.75 8.49 9.61
CA THR A 46 8.59 8.27 8.43
C THR A 46 9.45 7.00 8.56
N ALA A 47 10.06 6.77 9.72
CA ALA A 47 10.83 5.55 9.97
C ALA A 47 9.97 4.29 9.88
N MET A 48 8.73 4.32 10.38
CA MET A 48 7.76 3.24 10.19
C MET A 48 7.54 2.94 8.72
N TYR A 49 7.23 3.96 7.90
CA TYR A 49 7.05 3.77 6.47
C TYR A 49 8.27 3.15 5.78
N LEU A 50 9.49 3.57 6.15
CA LEU A 50 10.73 3.01 5.59
C LEU A 50 10.92 1.54 5.97
N VAL A 51 10.58 1.15 7.21
CA VAL A 51 10.62 -0.25 7.64
C VAL A 51 9.54 -1.05 6.89
N THR A 52 8.32 -0.55 6.82
CA THR A 52 7.19 -1.20 6.15
C THR A 52 7.47 -1.47 4.68
N PHE A 53 7.80 -0.43 3.93
CA PHE A 53 8.10 -0.57 2.51
C PHE A 53 9.46 -1.24 2.29
N GLY A 54 10.40 -1.15 3.24
CA GLY A 54 11.67 -1.87 3.20
C GLY A 54 11.47 -3.39 3.24
N ILE A 55 10.61 -3.86 4.14
CA ILE A 55 10.19 -5.28 4.20
C ILE A 55 9.45 -5.66 2.91
N GLY A 56 8.56 -4.80 2.41
CA GLY A 56 7.88 -5.03 1.13
C GLY A 56 8.82 -5.08 -0.09
N ALA A 57 9.96 -4.38 -0.04
CA ALA A 57 11.02 -4.40 -1.05
C ALA A 57 12.01 -5.57 -0.88
N SER A 58 11.85 -6.38 0.17
CA SER A 58 12.69 -7.53 0.45
C SER A 58 12.55 -8.62 -0.61
N PRO A 59 13.59 -9.46 -0.82
CA PRO A 59 13.50 -10.68 -1.63
C PRO A 59 12.41 -11.67 -1.15
N PHE A 60 11.89 -11.52 0.07
CA PHE A 60 10.77 -12.33 0.56
C PHE A 60 9.44 -12.04 -0.15
N THR A 61 9.33 -10.91 -0.86
CA THR A 61 8.17 -10.59 -1.69
C THR A 61 8.31 -11.24 -3.06
N ASN A 62 7.55 -12.31 -3.32
CA ASN A 62 7.58 -13.07 -4.58
C ASN A 62 7.07 -12.30 -5.82
N ILE A 63 6.53 -11.09 -5.66
CA ILE A 63 5.97 -10.28 -6.75
C ILE A 63 6.91 -9.12 -7.07
N GLU A 64 7.57 -9.18 -8.23
CA GLU A 64 8.54 -8.17 -8.66
C GLU A 64 7.95 -6.75 -8.75
N ALA A 65 6.71 -6.62 -9.26
CA ALA A 65 6.04 -5.33 -9.35
C ALA A 65 5.83 -4.69 -7.96
N ALA A 66 5.47 -5.49 -6.95
CA ALA A 66 5.34 -5.03 -5.57
C ALA A 66 6.70 -4.62 -5.00
N ARG A 67 7.76 -5.38 -5.29
CA ARG A 67 9.13 -5.06 -4.85
C ARG A 67 9.60 -3.71 -5.40
N ILE A 68 9.40 -3.47 -6.70
CA ILE A 68 9.75 -2.20 -7.35
C ILE A 68 8.91 -1.05 -6.78
N PHE A 69 7.61 -1.25 -6.56
CA PHE A 69 6.74 -0.26 -5.95
C PHE A 69 7.19 0.12 -4.54
N CYS A 70 7.47 -0.87 -3.70
CA CYS A 70 7.94 -0.68 -2.34
C CYS A 70 9.30 0.02 -2.29
N CYS A 71 10.25 -0.36 -3.15
CA CYS A 71 11.56 0.29 -3.26
C CYS A 71 11.41 1.79 -3.65
N ASN A 72 10.62 2.08 -4.69
CA ASN A 72 10.34 3.46 -5.08
C ASN A 72 9.62 4.24 -3.97
N SER A 73 8.72 3.60 -3.23
CA SER A 73 7.99 4.22 -2.11
C SER A 73 8.94 4.56 -0.95
N CYS A 74 9.90 3.70 -0.60
CA CYS A 74 10.94 4.01 0.38
C CYS A 74 11.74 5.26 -0.02
N ILE A 75 12.24 5.29 -1.25
CA ILE A 75 13.02 6.43 -1.77
C ILE A 75 12.17 7.70 -1.71
N ALA A 76 10.94 7.64 -2.23
CA ALA A 76 10.08 8.81 -2.28
C ALA A 76 9.67 9.32 -0.89
N ILE A 77 9.44 8.44 0.08
CA ILE A 77 9.12 8.83 1.46
C ILE A 77 10.32 9.44 2.17
N PHE A 78 11.52 8.91 1.94
CA PHE A 78 12.76 9.50 2.43
C PHE A 78 12.96 10.92 1.88
N PHE A 79 12.78 11.12 0.58
CA PHE A 79 12.87 12.46 -0.02
C PHE A 79 11.74 13.39 0.46
N ASN A 80 10.52 12.87 0.65
CA ASN A 80 9.42 13.64 1.22
C ASN A 80 9.75 14.13 2.63
N TYR A 81 10.39 13.30 3.45
CA TYR A 81 10.88 13.69 4.77
C TYR A 81 11.91 14.82 4.69
N LEU A 82 12.90 14.69 3.81
CA LEU A 82 13.89 15.77 3.58
C LEU A 82 13.23 17.06 3.11
N TYR A 83 12.21 16.97 2.26
CA TYR A 83 11.48 18.11 1.73
C TYR A 83 10.67 18.83 2.82
N VAL A 84 10.00 18.08 3.71
CA VAL A 84 9.28 18.65 4.86
C VAL A 84 10.26 19.29 5.85
N LEU A 85 11.37 18.61 6.16
CA LEU A 85 12.39 19.09 7.08
C LEU A 85 13.06 20.39 6.59
N SER A 86 13.43 20.45 5.31
CA SER A 86 14.22 21.56 4.75
C SER A 86 13.34 22.60 4.05
N PHE A 87 12.76 22.26 2.90
CA PHE A 87 12.05 23.20 2.03
C PHE A 87 10.78 23.74 2.70
N TYR A 88 9.95 22.87 3.26
CA TYR A 88 8.73 23.29 3.94
C TYR A 88 9.06 24.04 5.24
N GLY A 89 10.01 23.55 6.03
CA GLY A 89 10.53 24.27 7.20
C GLY A 89 11.03 25.69 6.88
N SER A 90 11.79 25.85 5.79
CA SER A 90 12.27 27.15 5.31
C SER A 90 11.12 28.04 4.85
N SER A 91 10.12 27.46 4.18
CA SER A 91 8.92 28.17 3.76
C SER A 91 8.14 28.69 4.97
N LEU A 92 8.05 27.89 6.04
CA LEU A 92 7.41 28.27 7.30
C LEU A 92 8.11 29.48 7.95
N VAL A 93 9.45 29.45 8.01
CA VAL A 93 10.27 30.56 8.51
C VAL A 93 10.05 31.83 7.66
N PHE A 94 10.06 31.69 6.34
CA PHE A 94 9.81 32.81 5.43
C PHE A 94 8.41 33.41 5.64
N THR A 95 7.37 32.58 5.77
CA THR A 95 6.03 33.07 6.08
C THR A 95 5.94 33.69 7.47
N GLY A 96 6.73 33.21 8.44
CA GLY A 96 6.81 33.81 9.77
C GLY A 96 7.39 35.22 9.76
N TYR A 97 8.38 35.50 8.90
CA TYR A 97 8.88 36.86 8.71
C TYR A 97 7.86 37.77 8.01
N ILE A 98 7.07 37.25 7.06
CA ILE A 98 5.96 37.99 6.45
C ILE A 98 4.90 38.34 7.51
N GLU A 99 4.53 37.37 8.36
CA GLU A 99 3.59 37.53 9.47
C GLU A 99 4.09 38.58 10.47
N ASN A 100 5.34 38.47 10.94
CA ASN A 100 5.95 39.41 11.89
C ASN A 100 6.09 40.84 11.31
N ASN A 101 6.27 40.97 9.99
CA ASN A 101 6.32 42.26 9.31
C ASN A 101 4.93 42.82 8.94
N TYR A 102 3.85 42.16 9.39
CA TYR A 102 2.46 42.51 9.09
C TYR A 102 2.19 42.60 7.58
N GLN A 103 2.75 41.68 6.81
CA GLN A 103 2.60 41.63 5.36
C GLN A 103 1.54 40.60 4.95
N HIS A 104 0.81 40.88 3.87
CA HIS A 104 -0.18 39.97 3.30
C HIS A 104 0.49 38.74 2.70
N SER A 105 0.00 37.53 3.02
CA SER A 105 0.65 36.26 2.67
C SER A 105 0.83 36.01 1.16
N ILE A 106 -0.04 36.58 0.32
CA ILE A 106 0.05 36.43 -1.15
C ILE A 106 0.78 37.60 -1.83
N PHE A 107 0.61 38.82 -1.30
CA PHE A 107 1.09 40.03 -1.97
C PHE A 107 2.39 40.57 -1.39
N CYS A 108 2.83 40.05 -0.23
CA CYS A 108 3.98 40.50 0.53
C CYS A 108 3.99 42.02 0.78
N ARG A 109 2.80 42.65 0.78
CA ARG A 109 2.62 44.08 1.05
C ARG A 109 2.13 44.25 2.47
N LYS A 110 2.58 45.29 3.16
CA LYS A 110 2.10 45.62 4.51
C LYS A 110 0.58 45.77 4.49
N VAL A 111 -0.09 45.08 5.41
CA VAL A 111 -1.53 45.17 5.60
C VAL A 111 -1.81 46.53 6.26
N PRO A 112 -2.73 47.35 5.69
CA PRO A 112 -3.11 48.60 6.32
C PRO A 112 -3.71 48.38 7.71
N LYS A 113 -3.53 49.34 8.62
CA LYS A 113 -4.14 49.29 9.95
C LYS A 113 -5.68 49.12 9.85
N PRO A 114 -6.32 48.49 10.85
CA PRO A 114 -7.75 48.19 10.83
C PRO A 114 -8.61 49.42 10.50
N GLU A 115 -8.27 50.59 11.06
CA GLU A 115 -8.94 51.88 10.85
C GLU A 115 -9.04 52.25 9.35
N VAL A 116 -7.92 52.18 8.64
CA VAL A 116 -7.82 52.48 7.20
C VAL A 116 -8.50 51.38 6.36
N LEU A 117 -8.55 50.16 6.89
CA LEU A 117 -9.24 49.04 6.24
C LEU A 117 -10.78 49.21 6.30
N GLN A 118 -11.32 49.82 7.37
CA GLN A 118 -12.76 49.96 7.53
C GLN A 118 -13.40 50.87 6.47
N GLU A 119 -12.65 51.86 5.99
CA GLU A 119 -13.06 52.81 4.95
C GLU A 119 -13.09 52.21 3.53
N LYS A 120 -12.53 51.00 3.35
CA LYS A 120 -12.39 50.36 2.03
C LYS A 120 -13.61 49.50 1.69
N PRO A 121 -13.88 49.26 0.39
CA PRO A 121 -14.99 48.42 -0.05
C PRO A 121 -14.84 46.97 0.44
N ALA A 122 -15.97 46.27 0.61
CA ALA A 122 -16.04 44.95 1.22
C ALA A 122 -15.13 43.90 0.55
N TRP A 123 -14.94 43.96 -0.78
CA TRP A 123 -14.05 43.06 -1.50
C TRP A 123 -12.57 43.29 -1.15
N TYR A 124 -12.15 44.54 -0.94
CA TYR A 124 -10.79 44.90 -0.55
C TYR A 124 -10.54 44.52 0.91
N ARG A 125 -11.54 44.75 1.77
CA ARG A 125 -11.51 44.29 3.17
C ARG A 125 -11.36 42.78 3.24
N PHE A 126 -12.19 42.03 2.52
CA PHE A 126 -12.10 40.57 2.44
C PHE A 126 -10.72 40.08 1.95
N LEU A 127 -10.15 40.73 0.93
CA LEU A 127 -8.84 40.41 0.39
C LEU A 127 -7.66 40.75 1.31
N LEU A 128 -7.81 41.72 2.21
CA LEU A 128 -6.74 42.20 3.11
C LEU A 128 -7.07 42.00 4.59
N THR A 129 -8.04 41.14 4.91
CA THR A 129 -8.42 40.87 6.30
C THR A 129 -7.28 40.16 7.01
N ALA A 130 -6.44 40.92 7.72
CA ALA A 130 -5.80 40.46 8.92
C ALA A 130 -6.75 40.81 10.08
N LYS A 131 -7.31 39.81 10.77
CA LYS A 131 -8.05 40.05 12.00
C LYS A 131 -7.04 40.44 13.07
N PHE A 132 -6.84 41.74 13.27
CA PHE A 132 -6.13 42.27 14.42
C PHE A 132 -7.10 43.13 15.23
N SER A 133 -7.30 42.79 16.51
CA SER A 133 -7.95 43.68 17.48
C SER A 133 -6.88 44.29 18.37
N GLU A 134 -6.74 45.61 18.32
CA GLU A 134 -5.77 46.37 19.10
C GLU A 134 -6.29 46.64 20.55
N ASP A 135 -7.56 46.32 20.85
CA ASP A 135 -8.24 46.67 22.11
C ASP A 135 -8.08 45.66 23.27
N THR A 136 -7.36 44.55 23.11
CA THR A 136 -7.19 43.54 24.18
C THR A 136 -5.86 43.68 24.90
N ALA A 137 -5.55 44.88 25.41
CA ALA A 137 -4.52 45.02 26.44
C ALA A 137 -5.03 44.59 27.83
N ASP A 138 -6.35 44.58 28.08
CA ASP A 138 -6.91 44.40 29.43
C ASP A 138 -8.10 43.41 29.55
N SER A 139 -8.39 42.58 28.53
CA SER A 139 -9.42 41.53 28.64
C SER A 139 -8.99 40.21 28.03
N GLU A 140 -8.78 39.22 28.89
CA GLU A 140 -8.54 37.77 28.64
C GLU A 140 -8.06 37.37 27.23
N GLU A 141 -6.76 37.03 27.18
CA GLU A 141 -5.97 36.32 26.16
C GLU A 141 -6.73 35.26 25.34
N THR A 142 -7.62 35.67 24.45
CA THR A 142 -8.26 34.76 23.48
C THR A 142 -7.44 34.76 22.19
N ASN A 143 -6.42 33.90 22.16
CA ASN A 143 -5.50 33.69 21.03
C ASN A 143 -6.23 33.67 19.67
N THR A 144 -5.71 34.39 18.66
CA THR A 144 -6.18 34.40 17.26
C THR A 144 -6.43 33.00 16.69
N TYR A 145 -5.67 32.00 17.16
CA TYR A 145 -5.84 30.57 16.89
C TYR A 145 -7.25 30.01 17.15
N GLU A 146 -7.93 30.47 18.19
CA GLU A 146 -9.27 30.01 18.56
C GLU A 146 -10.35 30.45 17.58
N SER A 147 -10.06 31.43 16.71
CA SER A 147 -10.99 31.96 15.72
C SER A 147 -11.07 31.15 14.42
N HIS A 148 -10.17 30.18 14.22
CA HIS A 148 -10.18 29.31 13.04
C HIS A 148 -11.40 28.36 13.08
N LEU A 149 -12.20 28.34 12.00
CA LEU A 149 -13.49 27.63 11.96
C LEU A 149 -13.38 26.16 12.43
N LEU A 150 -12.38 25.42 11.95
CA LEU A 150 -12.20 24.02 12.35
C LEU A 150 -11.78 23.86 13.81
N VAL A 151 -10.95 24.77 14.33
CA VAL A 151 -10.51 24.75 15.75
C VAL A 151 -11.71 25.04 16.63
N TRP A 152 -12.47 26.09 16.29
CA TRP A 152 -13.69 26.47 16.99
C TRP A 152 -14.74 25.35 16.99
N PHE A 153 -15.02 24.75 15.83
CA PHE A 153 -15.95 23.62 15.73
C PHE A 153 -15.51 22.42 16.58
N LEU A 154 -14.23 22.04 16.46
CA LEU A 154 -13.70 20.86 17.12
C LEU A 154 -13.70 21.05 18.65
N LYS A 155 -13.15 22.17 19.12
CA LYS A 155 -13.02 22.50 20.55
C LYS A 155 -14.38 22.74 21.21
N ARG A 156 -15.27 23.51 20.58
CA ARG A 156 -16.51 24.00 21.22
C ARG A 156 -17.72 23.08 21.07
N TYR A 157 -17.76 22.24 20.03
CA TYR A 157 -18.91 21.36 19.78
C TYR A 157 -18.50 19.89 19.77
N TYR A 158 -17.51 19.53 18.96
CA TYR A 158 -17.21 18.12 18.71
C TYR A 158 -16.66 17.40 19.94
N CYS A 159 -15.62 17.95 20.59
CA CYS A 159 -14.98 17.34 21.75
C CYS A 159 -15.94 17.13 22.92
N ASP A 160 -16.84 18.10 23.17
CA ASP A 160 -17.87 17.99 24.20
C ASP A 160 -18.94 16.96 23.84
N TRP A 161 -19.35 16.90 22.56
CA TRP A 161 -20.33 15.93 22.08
C TRP A 161 -19.81 14.50 22.14
N ILE A 162 -18.63 14.21 21.59
CA ILE A 162 -18.12 12.83 21.49
C ILE A 162 -17.78 12.22 22.86
N THR A 163 -17.41 13.05 23.82
CA THR A 163 -17.07 12.59 25.18
C THR A 163 -18.28 12.55 26.12
N ASN A 164 -19.45 13.01 25.68
CA ASN A 164 -20.67 13.01 26.46
C ASN A 164 -21.12 11.58 26.80
N THR A 165 -21.46 11.33 28.06
CA THR A 165 -21.95 10.04 28.57
C THR A 165 -23.11 9.46 27.75
N TYR A 166 -24.00 10.31 27.20
CA TYR A 166 -25.11 9.85 26.38
C TYR A 166 -24.72 9.40 24.97
N VAL A 167 -23.60 9.91 24.43
CA VAL A 167 -23.13 9.58 23.07
C VAL A 167 -22.34 8.28 23.06
N LYS A 168 -21.63 7.95 24.16
CA LYS A 168 -20.78 6.77 24.24
C LYS A 168 -21.50 5.44 23.89
N PRO A 169 -22.71 5.14 24.39
CA PRO A 169 -23.43 3.91 24.02
C PRO A 169 -23.71 3.81 22.51
N PHE A 170 -24.03 4.93 21.85
CA PHE A 170 -24.26 4.95 20.40
C PHE A 170 -22.98 4.67 19.62
N VAL A 171 -21.83 5.20 20.07
CA VAL A 171 -20.53 4.91 19.44
C VAL A 171 -20.12 3.45 19.64
N VAL A 172 -20.38 2.88 20.81
CA VAL A 172 -20.15 1.44 21.06
C VAL A 172 -21.05 0.59 20.18
N LEU A 173 -22.34 0.93 20.06
CA LEU A 173 -23.26 0.24 19.15
C LEU A 173 -22.79 0.35 17.69
N PHE A 174 -22.35 1.54 17.26
CA PHE A 174 -21.78 1.75 15.93
C PHE A 174 -20.55 0.86 15.70
N TYR A 175 -19.66 0.73 16.69
CA TYR A 175 -18.50 -0.16 16.59
C TYR A 175 -18.88 -1.65 16.51
N LEU A 176 -19.91 -2.08 17.25
CA LEU A 176 -20.42 -3.46 17.16
C LEU A 176 -21.01 -3.76 15.78
N VAL A 177 -21.75 -2.81 15.20
CA VAL A 177 -22.26 -2.90 13.83
C VAL A 177 -21.11 -2.98 12.85
N TYR A 178 -20.11 -2.10 12.98
CA TYR A 178 -18.90 -2.11 12.18
C TYR A 178 -18.18 -3.48 12.20
N ILE A 179 -17.90 -4.04 13.39
CA ILE A 179 -17.27 -5.36 13.52
C ILE A 179 -18.13 -6.45 12.88
N SER A 180 -19.45 -6.40 13.04
CA SER A 180 -20.36 -7.43 12.51
C SER A 180 -20.33 -7.46 10.98
N PHE A 181 -20.39 -6.30 10.33
CA PHE A 181 -20.26 -6.20 8.88
C PHE A 181 -18.85 -6.55 8.39
N ALA A 182 -17.81 -6.10 9.10
CA ALA A 182 -16.43 -6.46 8.81
C ALA A 182 -16.24 -7.99 8.85
N LEU A 183 -16.77 -8.67 9.87
CA LEU A 183 -16.72 -10.12 10.00
C LEU A 183 -17.49 -10.82 8.87
N MET A 184 -18.68 -10.32 8.52
CA MET A 184 -19.45 -10.86 7.40
C MET A 184 -18.66 -10.79 6.08
N GLY A 185 -17.98 -9.66 5.83
CA GLY A 185 -17.10 -9.50 4.66
C GLY A 185 -15.86 -10.39 4.74
N TYR A 186 -15.22 -10.46 5.90
CA TYR A 186 -14.01 -11.26 6.11
C TYR A 186 -14.24 -12.76 5.83
N LEU A 187 -15.41 -13.29 6.19
CA LEU A 187 -15.79 -14.68 5.91
C LEU A 187 -16.04 -14.96 4.42
N GLN A 188 -16.18 -13.92 3.60
CA GLN A 188 -16.47 -14.02 2.16
C GLN A 188 -15.28 -13.59 1.29
N VAL A 189 -14.09 -13.43 1.87
CA VAL A 189 -12.90 -12.97 1.16
C VAL A 189 -12.64 -13.88 -0.03
N SER A 190 -12.66 -13.29 -1.22
CA SER A 190 -12.29 -13.94 -2.47
C SER A 190 -10.90 -13.48 -2.90
N GLU A 191 -10.00 -14.42 -3.14
CA GLU A 191 -8.66 -14.15 -3.66
C GLU A 191 -8.73 -13.74 -5.13
N GLY A 192 -8.03 -12.66 -5.49
CA GLY A 192 -8.05 -12.11 -6.85
C GLY A 192 -7.21 -12.97 -7.79
N SER A 193 -7.84 -13.54 -8.82
CA SER A 193 -7.25 -14.62 -9.62
C SER A 193 -6.78 -14.27 -11.02
N ASP A 194 -7.06 -13.05 -11.49
CA ASP A 194 -6.70 -12.65 -12.84
C ASP A 194 -5.93 -11.32 -12.89
N LEU A 195 -4.60 -11.43 -13.05
CA LEU A 195 -3.70 -10.29 -13.24
C LEU A 195 -4.10 -9.42 -14.46
N SER A 196 -4.75 -10.02 -15.47
CA SER A 196 -5.22 -9.27 -16.64
C SER A 196 -6.44 -8.39 -16.32
N ASN A 197 -7.28 -8.81 -15.37
CA ASN A 197 -8.40 -8.00 -14.87
C ASN A 197 -7.95 -6.84 -13.99
N ILE A 198 -6.72 -6.87 -13.45
CA ILE A 198 -6.17 -5.76 -12.64
C ILE A 198 -5.88 -4.55 -13.54
N VAL A 199 -5.21 -4.77 -14.68
CA VAL A 199 -4.82 -3.70 -15.61
C VAL A 199 -5.90 -3.45 -16.68
N ALA A 200 -6.93 -4.28 -16.70
CA ALA A 200 -8.07 -4.18 -17.59
C ALA A 200 -8.68 -2.76 -17.56
N THR A 201 -8.62 -2.11 -18.72
CA THR A 201 -9.37 -0.89 -19.03
C THR A 201 -10.52 -1.32 -19.93
N ALA A 202 -11.73 -0.78 -19.77
CA ALA A 202 -12.89 -1.14 -20.59
C ALA A 202 -12.55 -1.01 -22.09
N THR A 203 -12.17 -2.13 -22.70
CA THR A 203 -11.63 -2.22 -24.06
C THR A 203 -12.26 -3.43 -24.73
N ARG A 204 -12.35 -3.36 -26.07
CA ARG A 204 -12.88 -4.46 -26.89
C ARG A 204 -12.15 -5.79 -26.64
N THR A 205 -10.88 -5.73 -26.24
CA THR A 205 -10.08 -6.91 -25.91
C THR A 205 -10.63 -7.66 -24.69
N ILE A 206 -11.10 -6.95 -23.66
CA ILE A 206 -11.72 -7.58 -22.49
C ILE A 206 -13.04 -8.22 -22.89
N GLU A 207 -13.89 -7.49 -23.62
CA GLU A 207 -15.18 -8.02 -24.09
C GLU A 207 -15.00 -9.31 -24.92
N TYR A 208 -14.02 -9.31 -25.82
CA TYR A 208 -13.62 -10.51 -26.56
C TYR A 208 -13.15 -11.63 -25.64
N THR A 209 -12.28 -11.33 -24.66
CA THR A 209 -11.72 -12.35 -23.76
C THR A 209 -12.80 -12.93 -22.84
N THR A 210 -13.71 -12.10 -22.33
CA THR A 210 -14.86 -12.53 -21.53
C THR A 210 -15.83 -13.37 -22.35
N ALA A 211 -16.11 -12.99 -23.61
CA ALA A 211 -16.91 -13.81 -24.51
C ALA A 211 -16.23 -15.15 -24.82
N GLN A 212 -14.92 -15.14 -25.06
CA GLN A 212 -14.11 -16.34 -25.28
C GLN A 212 -14.17 -17.28 -24.07
N GLN A 213 -14.00 -16.76 -22.86
CA GLN A 213 -14.12 -17.54 -21.62
C GLN A 213 -15.54 -18.02 -21.33
N LYS A 214 -16.57 -17.27 -21.73
CA LYS A 214 -17.96 -17.65 -21.48
C LYS A 214 -18.46 -18.72 -22.45
N TYR A 215 -18.07 -18.64 -23.72
CA TYR A 215 -18.63 -19.47 -24.78
C TYR A 215 -17.67 -20.54 -25.33
N PHE A 216 -16.35 -20.38 -25.16
CA PHE A 216 -15.34 -21.26 -25.77
C PHE A 216 -14.37 -21.88 -24.76
N SER A 217 -14.81 -22.06 -23.52
CA SER A 217 -13.99 -22.54 -22.40
C SER A 217 -14.13 -24.03 -22.09
N ASN A 218 -14.80 -24.78 -22.96
CA ASN A 218 -14.97 -26.23 -22.86
C ASN A 218 -13.70 -27.04 -23.18
N TYR A 219 -12.61 -26.34 -23.52
CA TYR A 219 -11.32 -26.93 -23.84
C TYR A 219 -10.22 -26.21 -23.08
N SER A 220 -9.19 -26.97 -22.69
CA SER A 220 -7.96 -26.38 -22.17
C SER A 220 -7.26 -25.55 -23.24
N PRO A 221 -6.41 -24.59 -22.86
CA PRO A 221 -5.38 -24.08 -23.75
C PRO A 221 -4.59 -25.23 -24.38
N VAL A 222 -4.06 -25.03 -25.59
CA VAL A 222 -3.30 -26.06 -26.31
C VAL A 222 -2.02 -26.37 -25.54
N ILE A 223 -1.94 -27.56 -24.99
CA ILE A 223 -0.83 -27.99 -24.16
C ILE A 223 0.26 -28.57 -25.07
N GLY A 224 1.43 -27.93 -25.12
CA GLY A 224 2.58 -28.50 -25.80
C GLY A 224 3.24 -29.57 -24.93
N PHE A 225 3.32 -30.78 -25.44
CA PHE A 225 3.98 -31.92 -24.83
C PHE A 225 5.33 -32.14 -25.51
N TYR A 226 6.42 -31.80 -24.83
CA TYR A 226 7.77 -31.76 -25.37
C TYR A 226 8.59 -32.91 -24.81
N ILE A 227 8.96 -33.86 -25.65
CA ILE A 227 9.94 -34.90 -25.32
C ILE A 227 11.31 -34.34 -25.70
N TYR A 228 12.11 -34.00 -24.69
CA TYR A 228 13.39 -33.30 -24.87
C TYR A 228 14.61 -34.23 -24.88
N GLU A 229 14.38 -35.54 -24.72
CA GLU A 229 15.42 -36.57 -24.80
C GLU A 229 15.17 -37.52 -25.97
N SER A 230 16.26 -38.09 -26.49
CA SER A 230 16.19 -39.09 -27.54
C SER A 230 15.63 -40.40 -26.97
N ILE A 231 14.40 -40.74 -27.34
CA ILE A 231 13.75 -42.00 -26.95
C ILE A 231 13.65 -42.97 -28.12
N GLU A 232 13.56 -44.26 -27.79
CA GLU A 232 13.47 -45.34 -28.76
C GLU A 232 12.04 -45.50 -29.32
N TYR A 233 11.58 -44.56 -30.13
CA TYR A 233 10.23 -44.57 -30.73
C TYR A 233 9.90 -45.85 -31.53
N TRP A 234 10.92 -46.61 -31.94
CA TRP A 234 10.77 -47.88 -32.66
C TRP A 234 10.49 -49.09 -31.75
N ASN A 235 10.66 -48.96 -30.43
CA ASN A 235 10.41 -50.03 -29.47
C ASN A 235 8.96 -49.97 -28.95
N THR A 236 8.20 -51.05 -29.14
CA THR A 236 6.77 -51.13 -28.80
C THR A 236 6.44 -50.73 -27.36
N SER A 237 7.29 -51.07 -26.38
CA SER A 237 7.05 -50.68 -24.98
C SER A 237 7.08 -49.16 -24.79
N VAL A 238 8.00 -48.47 -25.48
CA VAL A 238 8.08 -47.00 -25.46
C VAL A 238 6.89 -46.39 -26.21
N GLN A 239 6.43 -47.04 -27.28
CA GLN A 239 5.24 -46.61 -28.02
C GLN A 239 3.99 -46.62 -27.13
N GLU A 240 3.82 -47.68 -26.34
CA GLU A 240 2.71 -47.83 -25.40
C GLU A 240 2.77 -46.78 -24.28
N ASP A 241 3.93 -46.60 -23.65
CA ASP A 241 4.13 -45.58 -22.61
C ASP A 241 3.74 -44.17 -23.11
N VAL A 242 4.19 -43.77 -24.30
CA VAL A 242 3.88 -42.45 -24.89
C VAL A 242 2.38 -42.29 -25.20
N LEU A 243 1.72 -43.34 -25.70
CA LEU A 243 0.29 -43.32 -25.98
C LEU A 243 -0.55 -43.33 -24.70
N GLU A 244 -0.07 -43.96 -23.63
CA GLU A 244 -0.70 -43.97 -22.32
C GLU A 244 -0.63 -42.59 -21.65
N TYR A 245 0.53 -41.93 -21.67
CA TYR A 245 0.69 -40.59 -21.10
C TYR A 245 -0.19 -39.53 -21.78
N THR A 246 -0.52 -39.74 -23.06
CA THR A 246 -1.37 -38.84 -23.85
C THR A 246 -2.82 -39.31 -23.93
N LYS A 247 -3.21 -40.35 -23.18
CA LYS A 247 -4.56 -40.90 -23.18
C LYS A 247 -5.56 -39.92 -22.55
N GLY A 248 -6.74 -39.81 -23.15
CA GLY A 248 -7.81 -38.91 -22.68
C GLY A 248 -7.74 -37.49 -23.23
N PHE A 249 -6.63 -37.11 -23.88
CA PHE A 249 -6.51 -35.84 -24.58
C PHE A 249 -6.97 -35.96 -26.04
N VAL A 250 -7.45 -34.86 -26.60
CA VAL A 250 -7.49 -34.67 -28.05
C VAL A 250 -6.07 -34.33 -28.51
N ARG A 251 -5.52 -35.12 -29.43
CA ARG A 251 -4.10 -35.09 -29.78
C ARG A 251 -3.90 -34.61 -31.21
N ILE A 252 -2.96 -33.68 -31.39
CA ILE A 252 -2.31 -33.41 -32.66
C ILE A 252 -0.89 -33.95 -32.50
N SER A 253 -0.69 -35.20 -32.92
CA SER A 253 0.55 -35.95 -32.72
C SER A 253 1.06 -36.53 -34.03
N TRP A 254 2.30 -36.18 -34.38
CA TRP A 254 3.02 -36.79 -35.49
C TRP A 254 3.18 -38.29 -35.27
N PHE A 255 3.36 -38.71 -34.01
CA PHE A 255 3.67 -40.08 -33.64
C PHE A 255 2.46 -41.00 -33.82
N GLU A 256 1.29 -40.63 -33.30
CA GLU A 256 0.04 -41.37 -33.52
C GLU A 256 -0.32 -41.44 -35.01
N SER A 257 -0.14 -40.32 -35.72
CA SER A 257 -0.38 -40.23 -37.17
C SER A 257 0.58 -41.14 -37.95
N TYR A 258 1.84 -41.23 -37.53
CA TYR A 258 2.85 -42.08 -38.16
C TYR A 258 2.60 -43.57 -37.90
N LEU A 259 2.24 -43.97 -36.67
CA LEU A 259 1.86 -45.34 -36.37
C LEU A 259 0.63 -45.77 -37.18
N ASN A 260 -0.37 -44.89 -37.31
CA ASN A 260 -1.54 -45.15 -38.14
C ASN A 260 -1.20 -45.20 -39.64
N TYR A 261 -0.25 -44.40 -40.11
CA TYR A 261 0.28 -44.47 -41.47
C TYR A 261 0.95 -45.82 -41.76
N LEU A 262 1.81 -46.30 -40.84
CA LEU A 262 2.44 -47.62 -40.96
C LEU A 262 1.41 -48.75 -40.96
N ARG A 263 0.40 -48.69 -40.09
CA ARG A 263 -0.72 -49.66 -40.06
C ARG A 263 -1.51 -49.67 -41.36
N LYS A 264 -1.80 -48.49 -41.95
CA LYS A 264 -2.47 -48.39 -43.26
C LYS A 264 -1.67 -49.02 -44.39
N LEU A 265 -0.35 -49.03 -44.27
CA LEU A 265 0.56 -49.71 -45.20
C LEU A 265 0.78 -51.19 -44.88
N ASN A 266 0.11 -51.75 -43.86
CA ASN A 266 0.31 -53.10 -43.35
C ASN A 266 1.75 -53.39 -42.88
N ILE A 267 2.46 -52.37 -42.39
CA ILE A 267 3.81 -52.50 -41.83
C ILE A 267 3.72 -52.57 -40.30
N SER A 268 4.48 -53.48 -39.68
CA SER A 268 4.60 -53.56 -38.21
C SER A 268 5.20 -52.27 -37.63
N THR A 269 4.76 -51.84 -36.45
CA THR A 269 5.26 -50.63 -35.79
C THR A 269 6.61 -50.83 -35.09
N GLY A 270 6.96 -52.08 -34.75
CA GLY A 270 8.23 -52.46 -34.15
C GLY A 270 9.32 -52.69 -35.21
N LEU A 271 9.75 -51.62 -35.89
CA LEU A 271 10.78 -51.67 -36.93
C LEU A 271 12.19 -51.53 -36.33
N PRO A 272 13.24 -52.02 -37.02
CA PRO A 272 14.59 -51.59 -36.71
C PRO A 272 14.71 -50.07 -36.84
N LYS A 273 15.45 -49.45 -35.92
CA LYS A 273 15.68 -48.00 -35.82
C LYS A 273 15.84 -47.30 -37.19
N LYS A 274 16.75 -47.81 -38.03
CA LYS A 274 17.05 -47.23 -39.35
C LYS A 274 15.83 -47.22 -40.28
N ASN A 275 15.09 -48.33 -40.34
CA ASN A 275 13.89 -48.43 -41.17
C ASN A 275 12.80 -47.49 -40.63
N PHE A 276 12.65 -47.40 -39.31
CA PHE A 276 11.69 -46.49 -38.68
C PHE A 276 11.99 -45.03 -39.04
N THR A 277 13.24 -44.59 -38.92
CA THR A 277 13.63 -43.19 -39.18
C THR A 277 13.69 -42.85 -40.66
N ASP A 278 14.10 -43.78 -41.53
CA ASP A 278 14.09 -43.58 -42.98
C ASP A 278 12.66 -43.48 -43.53
N MET A 279 11.75 -44.34 -43.07
CA MET A 279 10.33 -44.26 -43.44
C MET A 279 9.68 -42.96 -42.93
N LEU A 280 10.01 -42.54 -41.71
CA LEU A 280 9.54 -41.29 -41.14
C LEU A 280 9.97 -40.09 -42.01
N ARG A 281 11.25 -40.01 -42.36
CA ARG A 281 11.83 -38.85 -43.08
C ARG A 281 11.53 -38.83 -44.57
N ASN A 282 11.62 -39.99 -45.22
CA ASN A 282 11.61 -40.08 -46.68
C ASN A 282 10.22 -40.41 -47.24
N SER A 283 9.32 -40.97 -46.42
CA SER A 283 7.97 -41.35 -46.84
C SER A 283 6.90 -40.51 -46.13
N PHE A 284 6.79 -40.64 -44.80
CA PHE A 284 5.72 -39.99 -44.03
C PHE A 284 5.79 -38.46 -44.12
N LEU A 285 6.92 -37.85 -43.73
CA LEU A 285 7.09 -36.39 -43.73
C LEU A 285 7.14 -35.77 -45.14
N LYS A 286 7.30 -36.57 -46.20
CA LYS A 286 7.23 -36.10 -47.60
C LYS A 286 5.81 -36.13 -48.16
N THR A 287 4.89 -36.82 -47.50
CA THR A 287 3.48 -36.85 -47.90
C THR A 287 2.85 -35.50 -47.55
N PRO A 288 2.18 -34.79 -48.49
CA PRO A 288 1.66 -33.44 -48.25
C PRO A 288 0.75 -33.32 -47.02
N GLN A 289 -0.03 -34.36 -46.71
CA GLN A 289 -0.92 -34.41 -45.55
C GLN A 289 -0.17 -34.35 -44.21
N PHE A 290 1.05 -34.86 -44.15
CA PHE A 290 1.85 -35.00 -42.91
C PHE A 290 3.07 -34.08 -42.89
N ALA A 291 3.30 -33.30 -43.95
CA ALA A 291 4.47 -32.43 -44.06
C ALA A 291 4.59 -31.41 -42.93
N HIS A 292 3.47 -30.93 -42.37
CA HIS A 292 3.45 -29.99 -41.26
C HIS A 292 4.12 -30.52 -39.98
N PHE A 293 4.19 -31.85 -39.80
CA PHE A 293 4.86 -32.47 -38.67
C PHE A 293 6.40 -32.39 -38.73
N SER A 294 6.98 -31.92 -39.85
CA SER A 294 8.44 -31.76 -39.93
C SER A 294 8.97 -30.77 -38.89
N GLU A 295 8.18 -29.75 -38.57
CA GLU A 295 8.50 -28.72 -37.57
C GLU A 295 8.34 -29.22 -36.12
N ASP A 296 7.76 -30.40 -35.93
CA ASP A 296 7.51 -30.98 -34.61
C ASP A 296 8.59 -32.00 -34.20
N ILE A 297 9.56 -32.29 -35.07
CA ILE A 297 10.59 -33.33 -34.88
C ILE A 297 11.97 -32.76 -35.18
N ILE A 298 12.88 -32.83 -34.20
CA ILE A 298 14.28 -32.44 -34.37
C ILE A 298 15.11 -33.70 -34.62
N PHE A 299 15.73 -33.76 -35.80
CA PHE A 299 16.63 -34.83 -36.18
C PHE A 299 18.09 -34.42 -35.96
N SER A 300 18.92 -35.33 -35.44
CA SER A 300 20.37 -35.20 -35.42
C SER A 300 21.02 -36.34 -36.18
N LYS A 301 22.08 -36.03 -36.91
CA LYS A 301 22.84 -36.99 -37.69
C LYS A 301 24.13 -37.33 -36.94
N LYS A 302 24.30 -38.59 -36.56
CA LYS A 302 25.53 -39.10 -35.94
C LYS A 302 26.60 -39.39 -37.01
N TYR A 303 27.86 -39.49 -36.57
CA TYR A 303 29.02 -39.78 -37.44
C TYR A 303 28.85 -41.05 -38.30
N ASN A 304 28.07 -42.03 -37.85
CA ASN A 304 27.81 -43.29 -38.56
C ASN A 304 26.67 -43.20 -39.60
N ASN A 305 26.27 -42.00 -40.06
CA ASN A 305 25.09 -41.77 -40.90
C ASN A 305 23.74 -42.19 -40.25
N GLU A 306 23.72 -42.59 -38.98
CA GLU A 306 22.48 -42.82 -38.23
C GLU A 306 21.80 -41.50 -37.90
N VAL A 307 20.48 -41.46 -38.06
CA VAL A 307 19.67 -40.30 -37.73
C VAL A 307 18.81 -40.61 -36.51
N ASP A 308 18.95 -39.78 -35.48
CA ASP A 308 18.22 -39.88 -34.23
C ASP A 308 17.19 -38.77 -34.12
N VAL A 309 16.04 -39.08 -33.51
CA VAL A 309 15.08 -38.07 -33.08
C VAL A 309 15.55 -37.55 -31.72
N VAL A 310 16.12 -36.35 -31.70
CA VAL A 310 16.70 -35.76 -30.48
C VAL A 310 15.60 -35.25 -29.56
N ALA A 311 14.62 -34.58 -30.16
CA ALA A 311 13.49 -34.03 -29.45
C ALA A 311 12.28 -34.05 -30.38
N SER A 312 11.10 -34.15 -29.79
CA SER A 312 9.86 -33.99 -30.53
C SER A 312 8.80 -33.33 -29.67
N ARG A 313 7.79 -32.75 -30.32
CA ARG A 313 6.64 -32.18 -29.63
C ARG A 313 5.33 -32.73 -30.16
N MET A 314 4.32 -32.69 -29.31
CA MET A 314 2.93 -33.01 -29.62
C MET A 314 2.03 -31.94 -29.02
N PHE A 315 0.85 -31.73 -29.58
CA PHE A 315 -0.13 -30.86 -28.94
C PHE A 315 -1.28 -31.69 -28.37
N LEU A 316 -1.61 -31.40 -27.12
CA LEU A 316 -2.66 -32.04 -26.35
C LEU A 316 -3.71 -31.00 -25.99
N VAL A 317 -4.98 -31.35 -26.09
CA VAL A 317 -6.10 -30.52 -25.64
C VAL A 317 -6.99 -31.37 -24.75
N ALA A 318 -7.18 -30.94 -23.51
CA ALA A 318 -8.11 -31.58 -22.59
C ALA A 318 -9.52 -31.03 -22.83
N LYS A 319 -10.52 -31.92 -22.84
CA LYS A 319 -11.93 -31.52 -22.81
C LYS A 319 -12.35 -31.34 -21.36
N THR A 320 -12.90 -30.17 -21.04
CA THR A 320 -13.25 -29.76 -19.68
C THR A 320 -14.75 -29.45 -19.63
N MET A 321 -15.46 -29.91 -18.61
CA MET A 321 -16.92 -29.73 -18.52
C MET A 321 -17.29 -28.32 -18.02
N GLU A 322 -16.51 -27.77 -17.09
CA GLU A 322 -16.56 -26.36 -16.68
C GLU A 322 -15.12 -25.97 -16.29
N THR A 323 -14.47 -25.06 -17.03
CA THR A 323 -13.11 -24.63 -16.66
C THR A 323 -13.14 -23.71 -15.45
N LYS A 324 -13.17 -24.29 -14.25
CA LYS A 324 -12.56 -23.60 -13.12
C LYS A 324 -11.06 -23.60 -13.35
N ARG A 325 -10.43 -22.43 -13.20
CA ARG A 325 -8.98 -22.24 -13.35
C ARG A 325 -8.18 -23.19 -12.45
N GLU A 326 -8.79 -23.60 -11.34
CA GLU A 326 -8.34 -24.63 -10.40
C GLU A 326 -8.20 -26.01 -11.07
N GLU A 327 -9.18 -26.46 -11.86
CA GLU A 327 -9.10 -27.77 -12.55
C GLU A 327 -7.96 -27.80 -13.57
N LEU A 328 -7.74 -26.68 -14.27
CA LEU A 328 -6.62 -26.56 -15.21
C LEU A 328 -5.27 -26.58 -14.47
N TYR A 329 -5.22 -26.01 -13.27
CA TYR A 329 -4.04 -26.09 -12.41
C TYR A 329 -3.80 -27.52 -11.91
N ASP A 330 -4.83 -28.21 -11.43
CA ASP A 330 -4.70 -29.59 -10.95
C ASP A 330 -4.26 -30.53 -12.07
N LEU A 331 -4.75 -30.32 -13.29
CA LEU A 331 -4.29 -31.02 -14.49
C LEU A 331 -2.79 -30.76 -14.74
N LEU A 332 -2.35 -29.51 -14.66
CA LEU A 332 -0.94 -29.13 -14.86
C LEU A 332 -0.02 -29.74 -13.82
N GLU A 333 -0.42 -29.68 -12.56
CA GLU A 333 0.33 -30.24 -11.45
C GLU A 333 0.44 -31.77 -11.57
N THR A 334 -0.64 -32.42 -11.99
CA THR A 334 -0.65 -33.86 -12.29
C THR A 334 0.31 -34.20 -13.44
N LEU A 335 0.28 -33.44 -14.54
CA LEU A 335 1.19 -33.64 -15.67
C LEU A 335 2.66 -33.41 -15.31
N ARG A 336 2.96 -32.46 -14.41
CA ARG A 336 4.32 -32.25 -13.88
C ARG A 336 4.80 -33.40 -12.99
N LYS A 337 3.93 -33.91 -12.11
CA LYS A 337 4.25 -35.10 -11.30
C LYS A 337 4.50 -36.32 -12.18
N LEU A 338 3.70 -36.48 -13.23
CA LEU A 338 3.91 -37.53 -14.23
C LEU A 338 5.24 -37.35 -14.94
N SER A 339 5.63 -36.14 -15.33
CA SER A 339 6.91 -35.91 -16.03
C SER A 339 8.15 -36.27 -15.21
N LEU A 340 8.05 -36.19 -13.88
CA LEU A 340 9.13 -36.59 -12.97
C LEU A 340 9.20 -38.11 -12.77
N THR A 341 8.04 -38.77 -12.70
CA THR A 341 7.92 -40.21 -12.39
C THR A 341 7.96 -41.12 -13.62
N SER A 342 7.69 -40.58 -14.81
CA SER A 342 7.66 -41.34 -16.06
C SER A 342 9.05 -41.79 -16.53
N LYS A 343 9.05 -42.90 -17.27
CA LYS A 343 10.25 -43.42 -17.96
C LYS A 343 10.66 -42.51 -19.11
N VAL A 344 9.69 -41.99 -19.86
CA VAL A 344 9.91 -40.97 -20.89
C VAL A 344 9.98 -39.61 -20.22
N LYS A 345 11.10 -38.91 -20.38
CA LYS A 345 11.25 -37.55 -19.87
C LYS A 345 10.62 -36.55 -20.83
N PHE A 346 9.67 -35.76 -20.31
CA PHE A 346 8.96 -34.75 -21.07
C PHE A 346 8.76 -33.48 -20.25
N ILE A 347 8.46 -32.37 -20.92
CA ILE A 347 8.04 -31.12 -20.32
C ILE A 347 6.71 -30.73 -20.96
N VAL A 348 5.83 -30.18 -20.15
CA VAL A 348 4.54 -29.68 -20.58
C VAL A 348 4.56 -28.15 -20.54
N PHE A 349 4.25 -27.50 -21.66
CA PHE A 349 4.35 -26.05 -21.77
C PHE A 349 3.22 -25.44 -22.60
N ASN A 350 2.75 -24.29 -22.15
CA ASN A 350 1.89 -23.36 -22.88
C ASN A 350 2.26 -21.94 -22.42
N PRO A 351 2.29 -20.93 -23.31
CA PRO A 351 2.61 -19.55 -22.92
C PRO A 351 1.76 -18.99 -21.75
N SER A 352 0.51 -19.43 -21.63
CA SER A 352 -0.39 -19.07 -20.53
C SER A 352 0.05 -19.62 -19.16
N PHE A 353 0.85 -20.70 -19.12
CA PHE A 353 1.30 -21.30 -17.85
C PHE A 353 2.23 -20.39 -17.07
N VAL A 354 3.02 -19.54 -17.74
CA VAL A 354 3.88 -18.56 -17.07
C VAL A 354 3.05 -17.62 -16.18
N TYR A 355 1.83 -17.28 -16.60
CA TYR A 355 0.92 -16.46 -15.81
C TYR A 355 0.23 -17.28 -14.70
N MET A 356 -0.04 -18.57 -14.94
CA MET A 356 -0.64 -19.46 -13.95
C MET A 356 0.32 -19.87 -12.81
N ASP A 357 1.61 -20.06 -13.10
CA ASP A 357 2.62 -20.40 -12.09
C ASP A 357 2.95 -19.21 -11.17
N ARG A 358 2.82 -17.99 -11.71
CA ARG A 358 2.83 -16.78 -10.86
C ARG A 358 1.58 -16.70 -10.00
N TYR A 359 0.43 -17.10 -10.52
CA TYR A 359 -0.82 -17.15 -9.76
C TYR A 359 -0.70 -18.11 -8.57
N THR A 360 -0.21 -19.34 -8.77
CA THR A 360 -0.10 -20.36 -7.71
C THR A 360 0.90 -19.97 -6.60
N SER A 361 1.97 -19.28 -6.96
CA SER A 361 2.91 -18.68 -6.00
C SER A 361 2.31 -17.47 -5.26
N SER A 362 1.22 -16.88 -5.78
CA SER A 362 0.59 -15.66 -5.27
C SER A 362 -0.74 -15.88 -4.55
N VAL A 363 -1.28 -17.10 -4.47
CA VAL A 363 -2.62 -17.36 -3.89
C VAL A 363 -2.48 -17.70 -2.39
N GLY A 364 -1.56 -18.59 -2.02
CA GLY A 364 -1.29 -18.89 -0.59
C GLY A 364 -0.35 -17.90 0.12
N ALA A 365 0.48 -17.18 -0.64
CA ALA A 365 1.52 -16.32 -0.09
C ALA A 365 1.02 -14.98 0.49
N PRO A 366 0.02 -14.25 -0.06
CA PRO A 366 -0.30 -12.90 0.38
C PRO A 366 -1.01 -12.83 1.73
N LEU A 367 -1.85 -13.80 2.08
CA LEU A 367 -2.53 -13.81 3.39
C LEU A 367 -1.54 -14.15 4.50
N GLN A 368 -0.70 -15.18 4.29
CA GLN A 368 0.40 -15.51 5.21
C GLN A 368 1.44 -14.39 5.26
N ASN A 369 1.84 -13.81 4.13
CA ASN A 369 2.79 -12.71 4.09
C ASN A 369 2.21 -11.39 4.59
N SER A 370 0.89 -11.14 4.50
CA SER A 370 0.24 -9.97 5.11
C SER A 370 0.13 -10.13 6.61
N CYS A 371 -0.22 -11.31 7.12
CA CYS A 371 -0.17 -11.60 8.56
C CYS A 371 1.26 -11.52 9.09
N ILE A 372 2.24 -12.09 8.39
CA ILE A 372 3.66 -12.02 8.76
C ILE A 372 4.16 -10.57 8.67
N SER A 373 3.84 -9.82 7.60
CA SER A 373 4.23 -8.41 7.46
C SER A 373 3.56 -7.54 8.51
N ALA A 374 2.28 -7.74 8.83
CA ALA A 374 1.58 -7.05 9.90
C ALA A 374 2.18 -7.40 11.27
N LEU A 375 2.52 -8.66 11.54
CA LEU A 375 3.20 -9.07 12.77
C LEU A 375 4.62 -8.50 12.87
N PHE A 376 5.38 -8.47 11.78
CA PHE A 376 6.69 -7.82 11.72
C PHE A 376 6.56 -6.30 11.89
N LEU A 377 5.54 -5.68 11.30
CA LEU A 377 5.26 -4.26 11.43
C LEU A 377 4.85 -3.85 12.84
N LEU A 378 3.96 -4.62 13.46
CA LEU A 378 3.55 -4.44 14.84
C LEU A 378 4.73 -4.69 15.81
N PHE A 379 5.56 -5.69 15.51
CA PHE A 379 6.78 -5.98 16.28
C PHE A 379 7.81 -4.84 16.17
N PHE A 380 8.10 -4.34 14.97
CA PHE A 380 9.05 -3.23 14.78
C PHE A 380 8.48 -1.88 15.25
N SER A 381 7.18 -1.65 15.15
CA SER A 381 6.53 -0.47 15.76
C SER A 381 6.68 -0.45 17.27
N ALA A 382 6.71 -1.63 17.91
CA ALA A 382 6.88 -1.75 19.35
C ALA A 382 8.27 -1.30 19.85
N PHE A 383 9.31 -1.34 19.00
CA PHE A 383 10.66 -0.85 19.35
C PHE A 383 10.82 0.66 19.14
N LEU A 384 10.01 1.26 18.27
CA LEU A 384 10.16 2.66 17.87
C LEU A 384 9.34 3.62 18.74
N VAL A 385 8.26 3.15 19.37
CA VAL A 385 7.53 3.93 20.39
C VAL A 385 7.99 3.53 21.80
N ALA A 386 8.47 4.51 22.56
CA ALA A 386 9.12 4.29 23.87
C ALA A 386 8.19 3.76 24.99
N ASP A 387 6.86 3.87 24.85
CA ASP A 387 5.90 3.40 25.87
C ASP A 387 5.09 2.18 25.38
N SER A 388 5.22 1.08 26.13
CA SER A 388 4.48 -0.18 25.90
C SER A 388 2.96 -0.02 25.82
N LEU A 389 2.36 0.93 26.55
CA LEU A 389 0.91 1.15 26.53
C LEU A 389 0.46 1.82 25.23
N ILE A 390 1.24 2.76 24.69
CA ILE A 390 0.95 3.39 23.40
C ILE A 390 0.97 2.31 22.31
N ASN A 391 1.96 1.43 22.33
CA ASN A 391 2.09 0.32 21.39
C ASN A 391 0.90 -0.64 21.41
N VAL A 392 0.41 -1.02 22.60
CA VAL A 392 -0.75 -1.91 22.72
C VAL A 392 -1.99 -1.27 22.09
N TRP A 393 -2.29 -0.02 22.43
CA TRP A 393 -3.47 0.67 21.88
C TRP A 393 -3.37 0.95 20.39
N LEU A 394 -2.17 1.32 19.93
CA LEU A 394 -1.89 1.55 18.53
C LEU A 394 -2.08 0.25 17.73
N THR A 395 -1.54 -0.86 18.23
CA THR A 395 -1.69 -2.20 17.64
C THR A 395 -3.15 -2.62 17.53
N LEU A 396 -3.93 -2.47 18.61
CA LEU A 396 -5.35 -2.81 18.61
C LEU A 396 -6.15 -1.94 17.61
N THR A 397 -5.80 -0.66 17.50
CA THR A 397 -6.45 0.27 16.58
C THR A 397 -6.14 -0.10 15.13
N VAL A 398 -4.86 -0.34 14.81
CA VAL A 398 -4.43 -0.77 13.47
C VAL A 398 -5.08 -2.10 13.10
N ALA A 399 -5.06 -3.10 14.00
CA ALA A 399 -5.69 -4.40 13.74
C ALA A 399 -7.19 -4.27 13.48
N SER A 400 -7.90 -3.42 14.23
CA SER A 400 -9.32 -3.18 14.02
C SER A 400 -9.61 -2.48 12.69
N VAL A 401 -8.80 -1.49 12.31
CA VAL A 401 -8.90 -0.82 11.01
C VAL A 401 -8.65 -1.80 9.87
N GLU A 402 -7.55 -2.55 9.89
CA GLU A 402 -7.20 -3.53 8.85
C GLU A 402 -8.30 -4.59 8.71
N PHE A 403 -8.79 -5.13 9.83
CA PHE A 403 -9.88 -6.12 9.81
C PHE A 403 -11.14 -5.58 9.12
N GLY A 404 -11.54 -4.35 9.44
CA GLY A 404 -12.70 -3.76 8.77
C GLY A 404 -12.44 -3.36 7.34
N VAL A 405 -11.27 -2.81 7.01
CA VAL A 405 -10.92 -2.47 5.63
C VAL A 405 -11.00 -3.72 4.75
N ILE A 406 -10.42 -4.85 5.18
CA ILE A 406 -10.51 -6.13 4.47
C ILE A 406 -11.98 -6.55 4.31
N GLY A 407 -12.76 -6.55 5.39
CA GLY A 407 -14.18 -6.93 5.33
C GLY A 407 -15.01 -6.05 4.40
N PHE A 408 -14.89 -4.72 4.52
CA PHE A 408 -15.62 -3.78 3.66
C PHE A 408 -15.12 -3.77 2.23
N MET A 409 -13.84 -4.06 1.97
CA MET A 409 -13.31 -4.27 0.62
C MET A 409 -14.04 -5.44 -0.07
N THR A 410 -14.19 -6.56 0.63
CA THR A 410 -14.94 -7.72 0.12
C THR A 410 -16.40 -7.39 -0.12
N LEU A 411 -17.07 -6.71 0.83
CA LEU A 411 -18.46 -6.26 0.64
C LEU A 411 -18.62 -5.27 -0.52
N TRP A 412 -17.58 -4.48 -0.80
CA TRP A 412 -17.51 -3.58 -1.96
C TRP A 412 -16.96 -4.27 -3.23
N LYS A 413 -16.96 -5.61 -3.26
CA LYS A 413 -16.54 -6.44 -4.39
C LYS A 413 -15.14 -6.08 -4.90
N VAL A 414 -14.22 -5.85 -3.98
CA VAL A 414 -12.79 -5.74 -4.26
C VAL A 414 -12.15 -7.08 -3.92
N GLU A 415 -11.50 -7.68 -4.91
CA GLU A 415 -10.77 -8.93 -4.75
C GLU A 415 -9.44 -8.69 -4.02
N LEU A 416 -9.00 -9.65 -3.21
CA LEU A 416 -7.72 -9.56 -2.53
C LEU A 416 -6.59 -9.89 -3.51
N ASP A 417 -6.13 -8.88 -4.24
CA ASP A 417 -5.04 -8.95 -5.22
C ASP A 417 -3.77 -8.23 -4.73
N CYS A 418 -2.70 -8.26 -5.54
CA CYS A 418 -1.43 -7.61 -5.20
C CYS A 418 -1.57 -6.10 -4.93
N ILE A 419 -2.45 -5.41 -5.66
CA ILE A 419 -2.64 -3.95 -5.52
C ILE A 419 -3.36 -3.63 -4.21
N SER A 420 -4.38 -4.42 -3.89
CA SER A 420 -5.14 -4.36 -2.66
C SER A 420 -4.25 -4.60 -1.44
N VAL A 421 -3.37 -5.60 -1.50
CA VAL A 421 -2.37 -5.86 -0.45
C VAL A 421 -1.42 -4.66 -0.25
N LEU A 422 -0.93 -4.06 -1.34
CA LEU A 422 -0.11 -2.84 -1.24
C LEU A 422 -0.87 -1.66 -0.61
N CYS A 423 -2.18 -1.55 -0.87
CA CYS A 423 -3.02 -0.54 -0.21
C CYS A 423 -3.17 -0.84 1.28
N LEU A 424 -3.37 -2.10 1.68
CA LEU A 424 -3.44 -2.49 3.10
C LEU A 424 -2.13 -2.20 3.84
N ILE A 425 -0.98 -2.52 3.23
CA ILE A 425 0.34 -2.16 3.76
C ILE A 425 0.47 -0.64 3.99
N TYR A 426 -0.04 0.16 3.05
CA TYR A 426 -0.13 1.61 3.23
C TYR A 426 -1.11 2.00 4.34
N GLY A 427 -2.26 1.30 4.46
CA GLY A 427 -3.30 1.53 5.46
C GLY A 427 -2.83 1.39 6.91
N ILE A 428 -1.92 0.46 7.18
CA ILE A 428 -1.24 0.32 8.47
C ILE A 428 -0.57 1.65 8.86
N ASN A 429 0.28 2.17 7.99
CA ASN A 429 1.04 3.40 8.27
C ASN A 429 0.14 4.63 8.30
N TYR A 430 -0.83 4.71 7.39
CA TYR A 430 -1.82 5.78 7.39
C TYR A 430 -2.61 5.82 8.71
N THR A 431 -2.97 4.66 9.26
CA THR A 431 -3.63 4.59 10.58
C THR A 431 -2.72 5.04 11.71
N ILE A 432 -1.43 4.70 11.64
CA ILE A 432 -0.43 5.16 12.62
C ILE A 432 -0.30 6.70 12.60
N ASP A 433 -0.18 7.31 11.43
CA ASP A 433 -0.07 8.78 11.28
C ASP A 433 -1.22 9.51 11.99
N ASN A 434 -2.45 8.99 11.84
CA ASN A 434 -3.64 9.66 12.36
C ASN A 434 -3.93 9.33 13.83
N CYS A 435 -3.58 8.14 14.33
CA CYS A 435 -3.95 7.70 15.68
C CYS A 435 -2.82 7.83 16.71
N ALA A 436 -1.54 7.73 16.31
CA ALA A 436 -0.42 7.75 17.23
C ALA A 436 -0.24 9.08 18.00
N PRO A 437 -0.44 10.27 17.39
CA PRO A 437 -0.35 11.55 18.13
C PRO A 437 -1.41 11.64 19.24
N LEU A 438 -2.66 11.24 18.96
CA LEU A 438 -3.74 11.23 19.96
C LEU A 438 -3.41 10.30 21.13
N LEU A 439 -2.94 9.09 20.83
CA LEU A 439 -2.57 8.11 21.84
C LEU A 439 -1.41 8.59 22.70
N SER A 440 -0.39 9.19 22.08
CA SER A 440 0.78 9.68 22.79
C SER A 440 0.40 10.78 23.78
N THR A 441 -0.38 11.77 23.33
CA THR A 441 -0.86 12.86 24.21
C THR A 441 -1.78 12.36 25.32
N PHE A 442 -2.61 11.34 25.05
CA PHE A 442 -3.46 10.72 26.06
C PHE A 442 -2.69 9.90 27.11
N VAL A 443 -1.71 9.09 26.69
CA VAL A 443 -0.96 8.20 27.59
C VAL A 443 0.04 8.97 28.44
N LEU A 444 0.73 9.96 27.86
CA LEU A 444 1.68 10.81 28.58
C LEU A 444 0.99 11.79 29.53
N GLY A 445 -0.31 12.03 29.33
CA GLY A 445 -1.13 12.90 30.16
C GLY A 445 -1.27 12.41 31.60
N LYS A 446 -0.91 13.28 32.55
CA LYS A 446 -0.99 13.04 34.01
C LYS A 446 -2.05 13.97 34.65
N GLU A 447 -2.45 13.69 35.89
CA GLU A 447 -3.17 14.63 36.78
C GLU A 447 -4.65 14.92 36.50
N PHE A 448 -5.13 14.88 35.25
CA PHE A 448 -6.54 15.11 34.89
C PHE A 448 -7.36 13.84 34.62
N THR A 449 -8.69 14.00 34.54
CA THR A 449 -9.61 12.92 34.15
C THR A 449 -9.33 12.45 32.72
N ARG A 450 -9.55 11.15 32.44
CA ARG A 450 -9.35 10.58 31.09
C ARG A 450 -10.16 11.27 30.02
N THR A 451 -11.38 11.69 30.35
CA THR A 451 -12.24 12.47 29.44
C THR A 451 -11.59 13.80 29.06
N LYS A 452 -10.98 14.52 30.02
CA LYS A 452 -10.27 15.76 29.73
C LYS A 452 -9.03 15.52 28.86
N TRP A 453 -8.30 14.43 29.09
CA TRP A 453 -7.16 14.06 28.25
C TRP A 453 -7.54 13.68 26.82
N VAL A 454 -8.67 13.00 26.63
CA VAL A 454 -9.21 12.72 25.28
C VAL A 454 -9.58 14.02 24.56
N LYS A 455 -10.26 14.97 25.25
CA LYS A 455 -10.55 16.30 24.69
C LYS A 455 -9.26 17.04 24.31
N ASN A 456 -8.28 17.07 25.21
CA ASN A 456 -7.00 17.72 24.96
C ASN A 456 -6.27 17.11 23.76
N ALA A 457 -6.21 15.78 23.65
CA ALA A 457 -5.59 15.12 22.51
C ALA A 457 -6.27 15.46 21.17
N LEU A 458 -7.61 15.50 21.15
CA LEU A 458 -8.38 15.92 19.97
C LEU A 458 -8.20 17.41 19.66
N GLU A 459 -8.17 18.29 20.65
CA GLU A 459 -7.94 19.72 20.45
C GLU A 459 -6.54 20.03 19.90
N VAL A 460 -5.53 19.28 20.34
CA VAL A 460 -4.14 19.47 19.92
C VAL A 460 -3.92 18.96 18.49
N HIS A 461 -4.38 17.75 18.15
CA HIS A 461 -4.03 17.11 16.87
C HIS A 461 -5.20 17.02 15.87
N GLY A 462 -6.45 17.02 16.36
CA GLY A 462 -7.61 16.69 15.53
C GLY A 462 -7.86 17.66 14.38
N VAL A 463 -7.49 18.93 14.50
CA VAL A 463 -7.63 19.89 13.38
C VAL A 463 -6.64 19.58 12.25
N ALA A 464 -5.39 19.29 12.57
CA ALA A 464 -4.37 18.93 11.58
C ALA A 464 -4.77 17.65 10.83
N ILE A 465 -5.21 16.64 11.59
CA ILE A 465 -5.69 15.36 11.07
C ILE A 465 -6.91 15.56 10.16
N LEU A 466 -7.89 16.37 10.59
CA LEU A 466 -9.09 16.64 9.79
C LEU A 466 -8.76 17.37 8.48
N GLN A 467 -7.84 18.33 8.50
CA GLN A 467 -7.37 19.02 7.29
C GLN A 467 -6.65 18.07 6.34
N SER A 468 -5.75 17.24 6.86
CA SER A 468 -5.06 16.20 6.09
C SER A 468 -6.07 15.25 5.43
N TYR A 469 -7.09 14.81 6.17
CA TYR A 469 -8.14 13.94 5.67
C TYR A 469 -8.93 14.57 4.50
N LEU A 470 -9.41 15.80 4.68
CA LEU A 470 -10.19 16.50 3.65
C LEU A 470 -9.37 16.68 2.37
N CYS A 471 -8.11 17.09 2.49
CA CYS A 471 -7.20 17.23 1.35
C CYS A 471 -6.90 15.88 0.68
N TYR A 472 -6.72 14.82 1.46
CA TYR A 472 -6.45 13.49 0.94
C TYR A 472 -7.64 12.94 0.14
N ILE A 473 -8.87 13.05 0.66
CA ILE A 473 -10.09 12.63 -0.04
C ILE A 473 -10.27 13.38 -1.37
N VAL A 474 -10.04 14.70 -1.38
CA VAL A 474 -10.05 15.48 -2.62
C VAL A 474 -8.99 14.96 -3.60
N GLY A 475 -7.80 14.63 -3.10
CA GLY A 475 -6.74 14.01 -3.88
C GLY A 475 -7.09 12.65 -4.48
N LEU A 476 -8.05 11.91 -3.90
CA LEU A 476 -8.49 10.61 -4.42
C LEU A 476 -9.52 10.71 -5.56
N ILE A 477 -10.21 11.86 -5.71
CA ILE A 477 -11.27 12.05 -6.72
C ILE A 477 -10.80 11.71 -8.15
N PRO A 478 -9.60 12.10 -8.61
CA PRO A 478 -9.12 11.74 -9.95
C PRO A 478 -9.05 10.23 -10.21
N LEU A 479 -8.79 9.40 -9.20
CA LEU A 479 -8.78 7.94 -9.39
C LEU A 479 -10.17 7.38 -9.72
N ALA A 480 -11.23 7.97 -9.14
CA ALA A 480 -12.60 7.55 -9.40
C ALA A 480 -13.05 7.91 -10.83
N ALA A 481 -12.46 8.94 -11.44
CA ALA A 481 -12.81 9.41 -12.78
C ALA A 481 -12.19 8.55 -13.91
N VAL A 482 -11.10 7.82 -13.64
CA VAL A 482 -10.40 7.02 -14.66
C VAL A 482 -11.10 5.66 -14.84
N PRO A 483 -11.52 5.27 -16.07
CA PRO A 483 -12.25 4.03 -16.33
C PRO A 483 -11.33 2.81 -16.42
N SER A 484 -10.49 2.58 -15.41
CA SER A 484 -9.62 1.41 -15.27
C SER A 484 -10.00 0.62 -14.02
N ASN A 485 -9.91 -0.71 -14.09
CA ASN A 485 -10.09 -1.55 -12.91
C ASN A 485 -9.04 -1.24 -11.84
N LEU A 486 -7.78 -1.00 -12.25
CA LEU A 486 -6.70 -0.60 -11.37
C LEU A 486 -7.05 0.66 -10.56
N THR A 487 -7.45 1.73 -11.25
CA THR A 487 -7.74 3.02 -10.60
C THR A 487 -8.98 2.93 -9.72
N ARG A 488 -9.97 2.13 -10.11
CA ARG A 488 -11.17 1.86 -9.32
C ARG A 488 -10.84 1.07 -8.04
N THR A 489 -10.00 0.05 -8.14
CA THR A 489 -9.51 -0.72 -6.97
C THR A 489 -8.72 0.19 -6.04
N LEU A 490 -7.75 0.94 -6.55
CA LEU A 490 -6.99 1.91 -5.77
C LEU A 490 -7.90 2.93 -5.07
N PHE A 491 -8.88 3.51 -5.78
CA PHE A 491 -9.83 4.44 -5.18
C PHE A 491 -10.60 3.79 -4.04
N ARG A 492 -11.22 2.62 -4.26
CA ARG A 492 -12.04 1.94 -3.24
C ARG A 492 -11.20 1.58 -2.01
N CYS A 493 -10.00 1.03 -2.21
CA CYS A 493 -9.11 0.66 -1.10
C CYS A 493 -8.67 1.89 -0.31
N LEU A 494 -8.09 2.90 -0.96
CA LEU A 494 -7.56 4.09 -0.28
C LEU A 494 -8.68 4.92 0.37
N PHE A 495 -9.86 4.99 -0.25
CA PHE A 495 -11.03 5.65 0.32
C PHE A 495 -11.56 4.91 1.55
N LEU A 496 -11.67 3.58 1.50
CA LEU A 496 -12.07 2.76 2.64
C LEU A 496 -11.08 2.89 3.81
N ILE A 497 -9.78 2.79 3.53
CA ILE A 497 -8.73 3.01 4.53
C ILE A 497 -8.93 4.37 5.19
N ALA A 498 -9.02 5.43 4.39
CA ALA A 498 -9.21 6.78 4.91
C ALA A 498 -10.48 6.86 5.78
N LEU A 499 -11.62 6.40 5.28
CA LEU A 499 -12.92 6.47 5.98
C LEU A 499 -12.92 5.68 7.29
N VAL A 500 -12.41 4.45 7.29
CA VAL A 500 -12.36 3.60 8.47
C VAL A 500 -11.38 4.18 9.51
N THR A 501 -10.19 4.62 9.09
CA THR A 501 -9.23 5.32 9.96
C THR A 501 -9.83 6.59 10.56
N PHE A 502 -10.60 7.37 9.78
CA PHE A 502 -11.27 8.57 10.28
C PHE A 502 -12.24 8.27 11.43
N PHE A 503 -13.13 7.28 11.26
CA PHE A 503 -14.06 6.89 12.33
C PHE A 503 -13.33 6.30 13.54
N HIS A 504 -12.22 5.59 13.32
CA HIS A 504 -11.39 5.12 14.43
C HIS A 504 -10.78 6.28 15.20
N CYS A 505 -10.12 7.21 14.52
CA CYS A 505 -9.43 8.34 15.11
C CYS A 505 -10.38 9.32 15.84
N PHE A 506 -11.52 9.66 15.23
CA PHE A 506 -12.40 10.69 15.77
C PHE A 506 -13.53 10.18 16.66
N ALA A 507 -13.96 8.92 16.53
CA ALA A 507 -15.10 8.40 17.29
C ALA A 507 -14.74 7.20 18.17
N ILE A 508 -14.31 6.09 17.57
CA ILE A 508 -14.15 4.80 18.27
C ILE A 508 -13.04 4.89 19.31
N LEU A 509 -11.84 5.32 18.91
CA LEU A 509 -10.68 5.38 19.79
C LEU A 509 -10.89 6.36 20.95
N PRO A 510 -11.33 7.63 20.73
CA PRO A 510 -11.65 8.55 21.82
C PRO A 510 -12.61 7.96 22.86
N VAL A 511 -13.68 7.30 22.42
CA VAL A 511 -14.69 6.73 23.31
C VAL A 511 -14.14 5.53 24.09
N ILE A 512 -13.45 4.59 23.42
CA ILE A 512 -12.81 3.43 24.07
C ILE A 512 -11.82 3.89 25.16
N LEU A 513 -11.01 4.91 24.86
CA LEU A 513 -10.04 5.46 25.81
C LEU A 513 -10.71 6.05 27.07
N THR A 514 -11.97 6.50 26.98
CA THR A 514 -12.70 7.00 28.16
C THR A 514 -13.21 5.91 29.11
N PHE A 515 -13.32 4.65 28.68
CA PHE A 515 -13.85 3.55 29.50
C PHE A 515 -12.79 2.88 30.39
N LEU A 516 -11.50 3.16 30.17
CA LEU A 516 -10.43 2.53 30.92
C LEU A 516 -10.24 3.14 32.32
N PRO A 517 -9.99 2.31 33.34
CA PRO A 517 -9.79 2.80 34.71
C PRO A 517 -8.54 3.69 34.78
N PRO A 518 -8.56 4.77 35.59
CA PRO A 518 -7.42 5.65 35.74
C PRO A 518 -6.22 4.92 36.33
N SER A 519 -5.02 5.17 35.78
CA SER A 519 -3.77 4.73 36.40
C SER A 519 -3.58 5.53 37.68
N LYS A 520 -4.00 4.96 38.81
CA LYS A 520 -3.76 5.55 40.14
C LYS A 520 -2.30 5.30 40.53
N LYS A 521 -1.36 6.16 40.11
CA LYS A 521 -0.14 6.33 40.90
C LYS A 521 -0.44 7.29 42.05
N LYS A 522 -0.55 6.75 43.26
CA LYS A 522 -0.60 7.53 44.51
C LYS A 522 0.59 8.50 44.51
N ARG A 523 0.31 9.81 44.46
CA ARG A 523 1.31 10.83 44.78
C ARG A 523 1.65 10.67 46.27
N LYS A 524 2.86 10.21 46.58
CA LYS A 524 3.45 10.53 47.88
C LYS A 524 3.71 12.03 47.84
N GLU A 525 2.95 12.80 48.59
CA GLU A 525 3.27 14.20 48.86
C GLU A 525 4.70 14.26 49.43
N LYS A 526 5.64 14.77 48.64
CA LYS A 526 6.84 15.39 49.17
C LYS A 526 6.69 16.89 48.96
N LYS A 527 6.75 17.61 50.07
CA LYS A 527 6.82 19.08 50.16
C LYS A 527 7.88 19.64 49.20
N ASN A 528 7.61 20.84 48.68
CA ASN A 528 8.55 21.72 47.99
C ASN A 528 9.92 21.75 48.68
N PRO A 529 10.99 21.93 47.89
CA PRO A 529 11.60 23.25 47.91
C PRO A 529 11.87 23.85 46.53
N GLU A 530 11.94 25.17 46.55
CA GLU A 530 12.26 26.12 45.48
C GLU A 530 13.57 25.80 44.75
N ASN A 531 13.53 25.84 43.42
CA ASN A 531 14.46 26.54 42.52
C ASN A 531 14.27 25.99 41.10
N ARG A 532 13.71 26.82 40.23
CA ARG A 532 13.61 26.55 38.79
C ARG A 532 14.80 27.27 38.17
N GLU A 533 15.83 26.52 37.77
CA GLU A 533 16.89 27.05 36.92
C GLU A 533 16.28 27.45 35.57
N GLU A 534 16.38 28.74 35.26
CA GLU A 534 16.15 29.30 33.95
C GLU A 534 17.26 28.80 33.01
N ILE A 535 16.87 28.24 31.86
CA ILE A 535 17.80 27.94 30.78
C ILE A 535 18.04 29.27 30.07
N GLU A 536 19.05 29.99 30.52
CA GLU A 536 19.58 31.17 29.84
C GLU A 536 20.42 30.70 28.64
N CYS A 537 20.01 31.08 27.43
CA CYS A 537 20.84 30.89 26.25
C CYS A 537 22.04 31.85 26.34
N VAL A 538 23.20 31.34 26.75
CA VAL A 538 24.46 32.08 26.74
C VAL A 538 24.86 32.40 25.30
N GLU A 539 24.79 33.68 24.96
CA GLU A 539 25.40 34.27 23.78
C GLU A 539 26.92 34.28 24.01
N MET A 540 27.68 33.51 23.22
CA MET A 540 29.14 33.58 23.26
C MET A 540 29.59 34.87 22.56
N VAL A 541 29.83 35.92 23.36
CA VAL A 541 30.59 37.09 22.95
C VAL A 541 32.07 36.77 23.12
N ASP A 542 32.78 36.61 22.02
CA ASP A 542 34.25 36.60 21.99
C ASP A 542 34.75 37.99 22.43
N MET A 543 35.23 38.08 23.68
CA MET A 543 36.03 39.19 24.17
C MET A 543 37.49 38.76 24.27
N ASP A 544 38.25 38.96 23.19
CA ASP A 544 39.68 39.26 23.28
C ASP A 544 40.17 39.91 21.98
N SER A 545 40.01 41.23 21.88
CA SER A 545 41.07 42.09 21.35
C SER A 545 40.82 43.53 21.78
N THR A 546 41.83 44.04 22.47
CA THR A 546 41.91 45.33 23.13
C THR A 546 41.95 46.49 22.14
N ARG A 547 41.21 47.54 22.52
CA ARG A 547 41.28 48.94 22.04
C ARG A 547 42.64 49.36 21.45
N VAL A 548 42.60 49.94 20.25
CA VAL A 548 43.37 51.16 19.93
C VAL A 548 42.45 52.09 19.15
N VAL A 549 42.17 53.24 19.75
CA VAL A 549 41.62 54.42 19.09
C VAL A 549 42.78 55.07 18.36
N ASP A 550 42.65 55.33 17.05
CA ASP A 550 43.03 56.62 16.49
C ASP A 550 42.39 56.84 15.10
N GLN A 551 41.79 58.00 15.00
CA GLN A 551 41.28 58.66 13.81
C GLN A 551 42.46 59.14 12.95
N ILE A 552 42.33 59.15 11.60
CA ILE A 552 42.75 60.20 10.63
C ILE A 552 43.24 59.64 9.26
N THR A 553 42.42 59.97 8.23
CA THR A 553 42.70 60.30 6.80
C THR A 553 43.21 59.28 5.78
N THR A 554 42.50 59.29 4.62
CA THR A 554 42.94 59.26 3.20
C THR A 554 44.31 58.65 2.88
N VAL A 555 44.46 57.69 1.96
CA VAL A 555 44.03 57.61 0.55
C VAL A 555 43.77 56.16 0.18
#